data_AF-A0A183L973-F1
#
_entry.id   AF-A0A183L973-F1
#
_cell.length_a   1.000
_cell.length_b   1.000
_cell.length_c   1.000
_cell.angle_alpha   90.00
_cell.angle_beta   90.00
_cell.angle_gamma   90.00
#
_symmetry.space_group_name_H-M   'P 1'
#
loop_
_entity.id
_entity.type
_entity.pdbx_description
1 polymer ?
#
loop_
_entity_poly.entity_id
_entity_poly.type
_entity_poly.pdbx_seq_one_letter_code
_entity_poly.pdbx_strand_id
1 'polypeptide(L)'
;MVVGGSQQETLIFITTQYYGYECLTYLGSIIDEQGGSDADVKVRIDKEMAAFLQLENICNSKQLSTNIKVTIFITNVKAVLLYGVEKWRTTTTTIKKVQVFINSCLRKIPNIDWPDTISNSLLWDRTNQIPGEEEIRKRRWK
;
A
#
# COMPACT_ATOMS: atom_id res chain seq x y z
N MET A 1 -45.34 28.59 23.60
CA MET A 1 -45.10 27.13 23.58
C MET A 1 -43.85 26.90 22.76
N VAL A 2 -42.73 26.60 23.44
CA VAL A 2 -41.43 26.32 22.81
C VAL A 2 -41.29 24.81 22.77
N VAL A 3 -41.26 24.25 21.56
CA VAL A 3 -40.87 22.86 21.28
C VAL A 3 -40.07 23.00 19.97
N GLY A 4 -38.75 22.97 19.97
CA GLY A 4 -37.88 21.88 20.41
C GLY A 4 -37.07 21.48 19.17
N GLY A 5 -36.03 22.26 18.87
CA GLY A 5 -35.18 22.03 17.70
C GLY A 5 -34.26 20.84 17.95
N SER A 6 -34.44 19.77 17.18
CA SER A 6 -33.49 18.68 17.12
C SER A 6 -32.38 19.04 16.12
N GLN A 7 -31.20 19.36 16.66
CA GLN A 7 -29.95 19.23 15.92
C GLN A 7 -29.83 17.75 15.49
N GLN A 8 -29.92 17.47 14.19
CA GLN A 8 -29.43 16.22 13.63
C GLN A 8 -28.12 16.50 12.92
N GLU A 9 -27.08 16.11 13.63
CA GLU A 9 -25.69 15.86 13.25
C GLU A 9 -25.38 15.95 11.75
N THR A 10 -24.62 16.99 11.38
CA THR A 10 -23.97 17.07 10.07
C THR A 10 -22.80 16.08 10.06
N LEU A 11 -23.06 14.84 9.62
CA LEU A 11 -22.00 13.95 9.18
C LEU A 11 -21.36 14.58 7.93
N ILE A 12 -20.10 15.01 8.05
CA ILE A 12 -19.32 15.58 6.94
C ILE A 12 -18.98 14.43 5.98
N PHE A 13 -19.90 14.09 5.09
CA PHE A 13 -19.64 13.20 3.96
C PHE A 13 -18.94 14.01 2.86
N ILE A 14 -17.62 13.83 2.73
CA ILE A 14 -16.89 14.39 1.60
C ILE A 14 -17.09 13.45 0.41
N THR A 15 -18.03 13.78 -0.47
CA THR A 15 -18.20 13.11 -1.75
C THR A 15 -17.09 13.57 -2.69
N THR A 16 -16.28 12.64 -3.19
CA THR A 16 -15.24 12.93 -4.19
C THR A 16 -15.63 12.23 -5.49
N GLN A 17 -15.74 12.95 -6.60
CA GLN A 17 -16.08 12.33 -7.88
C GLN A 17 -14.83 11.77 -8.55
N TYR A 18 -14.84 10.47 -8.86
CA TYR A 18 -13.80 9.79 -9.62
C TYR A 18 -14.47 8.91 -10.68
N TYR A 19 -14.19 9.17 -11.96
CA TYR A 19 -14.73 8.46 -13.13
C TYR A 19 -16.28 8.34 -13.22
N GLY A 20 -17.05 9.31 -12.70
CA GLY A 20 -18.51 9.32 -12.86
C GLY A 20 -19.28 8.34 -11.97
N TYR A 21 -18.62 7.78 -10.94
CA TYR A 21 -19.26 6.97 -9.90
C TYR A 21 -19.17 7.70 -8.54
N GLU A 22 -20.26 7.69 -7.77
CA GLU A 22 -20.30 8.27 -6.41
C GLU A 22 -19.66 7.30 -5.42
N CYS A 23 -18.55 7.69 -4.80
CA CYS A 23 -17.92 6.92 -3.73
C CYS A 23 -17.91 7.69 -2.41
N LEU A 24 -18.17 6.97 -1.32
CA LEU A 24 -18.21 7.53 0.02
C LEU A 24 -16.87 7.30 0.72
N THR A 25 -16.28 8.36 1.26
CA THR A 25 -15.06 8.26 2.09
C THR A 25 -15.46 8.22 3.56
N TYR A 26 -15.25 7.08 4.22
CA TYR A 26 -15.47 6.94 5.66
C TYR A 26 -14.16 6.51 6.33
N LEU A 27 -13.66 7.33 7.28
CA LEU A 27 -12.40 7.12 8.01
C LEU A 27 -11.18 6.80 7.11
N GLY A 28 -11.16 7.37 5.90
CA GLY A 28 -10.08 7.18 4.93
C GLY A 28 -10.15 5.88 4.11
N SER A 29 -11.21 5.08 4.26
CA SER A 29 -11.55 3.97 3.36
C SER A 29 -12.63 4.40 2.37
N ILE A 30 -12.48 3.97 1.12
CA ILE A 30 -13.45 4.19 0.04
C ILE A 30 -14.47 3.06 0.10
N ILE A 31 -15.76 3.40 0.17
CA ILE A 31 -16.86 2.45 0.08
C ILE A 31 -17.49 2.63 -1.31
N ASP A 32 -17.39 1.60 -2.15
CA ASP A 32 -18.03 1.50 -3.47
C ASP A 32 -19.10 0.38 -3.49
N GLU A 33 -19.88 0.27 -4.56
CA GLU A 33 -20.93 -0.75 -4.74
C GLU A 33 -20.41 -2.20 -4.67
N GLN A 34 -19.11 -2.43 -4.90
CA GLN A 34 -18.45 -3.74 -4.76
C GLN A 34 -17.82 -3.96 -3.37
N GLY A 35 -18.09 -3.06 -2.41
CA GLY A 35 -17.59 -3.15 -1.04
C GLY A 35 -16.23 -2.49 -0.81
N GLY A 36 -15.79 -1.60 -1.71
CA GLY A 36 -14.71 -0.63 -1.49
C GLY A 36 -13.28 -1.18 -1.51
N SER A 37 -13.11 -2.50 -1.48
CA SER A 37 -11.81 -3.14 -1.26
C SER A 37 -10.77 -2.80 -2.34
N ASP A 38 -11.14 -2.86 -3.63
CA ASP A 38 -10.14 -2.64 -4.70
C ASP A 38 -9.77 -1.16 -4.88
N ALA A 39 -10.74 -0.26 -4.75
CA ALA A 39 -10.51 1.18 -4.76
C ALA A 39 -9.65 1.63 -3.56
N ASP A 40 -9.93 1.10 -2.36
CA ASP A 40 -9.14 1.38 -1.15
C ASP A 40 -7.71 0.83 -1.29
N VAL A 41 -7.53 -0.38 -1.83
CA VAL A 41 -6.19 -0.95 -2.16
C VAL A 41 -5.41 -0.01 -3.07
N LYS A 42 -6.05 0.45 -4.15
CA LYS A 42 -5.40 1.33 -5.11
C LYS A 42 -4.96 2.64 -4.45
N VAL A 43 -5.86 3.29 -3.70
CA VAL A 43 -5.53 4.56 -3.04
C VAL A 43 -4.40 4.39 -2.02
N ARG A 44 -4.34 3.27 -1.31
CA ARG A 44 -3.21 3.01 -0.41
C ARG A 44 -1.91 2.77 -1.16
N ILE A 45 -1.92 1.97 -2.23
CA ILE A 45 -0.73 1.80 -3.07
C ILE A 45 -0.25 3.16 -3.61
N ASP A 46 -1.16 4.03 -4.05
CA ASP A 46 -0.81 5.36 -4.55
C ASP A 46 -0.20 6.24 -3.44
N LYS A 47 -0.75 6.19 -2.21
CA LYS A 47 -0.19 6.88 -1.04
C LYS A 47 1.20 6.35 -0.66
N GLU A 48 1.36 5.03 -0.62
CA GLU A 48 2.64 4.38 -0.31
C GLU A 48 3.68 4.62 -1.41
N MET A 49 3.25 4.69 -2.69
CA MET A 49 4.12 5.09 -3.80
C MET A 49 4.62 6.52 -3.59
N ALA A 50 3.73 7.45 -3.23
CA ALA A 50 4.13 8.83 -2.94
C ALA A 50 5.12 8.91 -1.75
N ALA A 51 4.88 8.14 -0.68
CA ALA A 51 5.81 8.04 0.45
C ALA A 51 7.16 7.43 0.03
N PHE A 52 7.15 6.38 -0.80
CA PHE A 52 8.37 5.78 -1.32
C PHE A 52 9.17 6.74 -2.22
N LEU A 53 8.49 7.54 -3.05
CA LEU A 53 9.14 8.57 -3.85
C LEU A 53 9.78 9.66 -2.99
N GLN A 54 9.19 10.02 -1.85
CA GLN A 54 9.87 10.93 -0.90
C GLN A 54 11.16 10.31 -0.31
N LEU A 55 11.19 8.97 -0.18
CA LEU A 55 12.37 8.21 0.26
C LEU A 55 13.37 7.94 -0.87
N GLU A 56 13.11 8.38 -2.10
CA GLU A 56 13.95 8.11 -3.27
C GLU A 56 15.40 8.59 -3.06
N ASN A 57 15.60 9.73 -2.41
CA ASN A 57 16.93 10.24 -2.07
C ASN A 57 17.72 9.28 -1.16
N ILE A 58 17.04 8.61 -0.23
CA ILE A 58 17.63 7.62 0.68
C ILE A 58 17.91 6.33 -0.10
N CYS A 59 16.96 5.88 -0.92
CA CYS A 59 17.12 4.70 -1.76
C CYS A 59 18.26 4.85 -2.79
N ASN A 60 18.47 6.04 -3.33
CA ASN A 60 19.53 6.33 -4.30
C ASN A 60 20.88 6.69 -3.67
N SER A 61 20.92 6.92 -2.34
CA SER A 61 22.15 7.31 -1.64
C SER A 61 23.22 6.22 -1.71
N LYS A 62 24.43 6.54 -2.19
CA LYS A 62 25.57 5.61 -2.18
C LYS A 62 26.18 5.41 -0.80
N GLN A 63 25.85 6.26 0.17
CA GLN A 63 26.41 6.21 1.52
C GLN A 63 25.80 5.09 2.38
N LEU A 64 24.57 4.70 2.08
CA LEU A 64 23.86 3.65 2.82
C LEU A 64 24.00 2.32 2.10
N SER A 65 24.25 1.26 2.88
CA SER A 65 24.27 -0.09 2.33
C SER A 65 22.88 -0.52 1.87
N THR A 66 22.83 -1.42 0.88
CA THR A 66 21.57 -1.98 0.35
C THR A 66 20.71 -2.58 1.46
N ASN A 67 21.32 -3.25 2.44
CA ASN A 67 20.61 -3.84 3.57
C ASN A 67 19.88 -2.78 4.40
N ILE A 68 20.54 -1.65 4.73
CA ILE A 68 19.92 -0.57 5.50
C ILE A 68 18.74 0.03 4.73
N LYS A 69 18.88 0.28 3.43
CA LYS A 69 17.80 0.81 2.59
C LYS A 69 16.61 -0.14 2.51
N VAL A 70 16.86 -1.43 2.34
CA VAL A 70 15.82 -2.47 2.32
C VAL A 70 15.09 -2.50 3.66
N THR A 71 15.81 -2.42 4.80
CA THR A 71 15.19 -2.33 6.13
C THR A 71 14.31 -1.09 6.27
N ILE A 72 14.77 0.08 5.83
CA ILE A 72 13.99 1.32 5.87
C ILE A 72 12.70 1.18 5.07
N PHE A 73 12.77 0.60 3.87
CA PHE A 73 11.58 0.31 3.06
C PHE A 73 10.62 -0.65 3.75
N ILE A 74 11.12 -1.74 4.34
CA ILE A 74 10.31 -2.74 5.01
C ILE A 74 9.55 -2.13 6.20
N THR A 75 10.26 -1.37 7.04
CA THR A 75 9.70 -0.81 8.28
C THR A 75 8.69 0.31 8.01
N ASN A 76 8.93 1.15 6.99
CA ASN A 76 8.06 2.32 6.76
C ASN A 76 6.96 2.04 5.74
N VAL A 77 7.31 1.51 4.56
CA VAL A 77 6.35 1.39 3.44
C VAL A 77 5.67 0.02 3.47
N LYS A 78 6.46 -1.06 3.52
CA LYS A 78 5.91 -2.42 3.46
C LYS A 78 5.05 -2.75 4.68
N ALA A 79 5.43 -2.29 5.87
CA ALA A 79 4.68 -2.51 7.10
C ALA A 79 3.30 -1.84 7.06
N VAL A 80 3.23 -0.56 6.67
CA VAL A 80 1.97 0.21 6.60
C VAL A 80 1.05 -0.35 5.52
N LEU A 81 1.61 -0.71 4.36
CA LEU A 81 0.86 -1.35 3.28
C LEU A 81 0.23 -2.69 3.73
N LEU A 82 1.02 -3.56 4.37
CA LEU A 82 0.57 -4.89 4.79
C LEU A 82 -0.44 -4.83 5.93
N TYR A 83 -0.33 -3.86 6.84
CA TYR A 83 -1.33 -3.64 7.89
C TYR A 83 -2.73 -3.39 7.31
N GLY A 84 -2.83 -2.60 6.24
CA GLY A 84 -4.11 -2.41 5.54
C GLY A 84 -4.67 -3.70 4.94
N VAL A 85 -3.79 -4.49 4.32
CA VAL A 85 -4.15 -5.75 3.65
C VAL A 85 -4.59 -6.84 4.63
N GLU A 86 -4.04 -6.86 5.85
CA GLU A 86 -4.48 -7.78 6.92
C GLU A 86 -5.96 -7.61 7.24
N LYS A 87 -6.45 -6.37 7.27
CA LYS A 87 -7.83 -6.03 7.63
C LYS A 87 -8.85 -6.25 6.50
N TRP A 88 -8.39 -6.32 5.26
CA TRP A 88 -9.28 -6.46 4.09
C TRP A 88 -9.58 -7.90 3.72
N ARG A 89 -10.60 -8.07 2.86
CA ARG A 89 -10.84 -9.35 2.17
C ARG A 89 -9.71 -9.55 1.15
N THR A 90 -8.69 -10.33 1.52
CA THR A 90 -7.57 -10.67 0.65
C THR A 90 -8.06 -11.50 -0.53
N THR A 91 -8.25 -10.85 -1.67
CA THR A 91 -8.39 -11.55 -2.94
C THR A 91 -7.01 -11.81 -3.51
N THR A 92 -6.88 -12.88 -4.29
CA THR A 92 -5.64 -13.19 -5.03
C THR A 92 -5.22 -12.02 -5.93
N THR A 93 -6.19 -11.26 -6.46
CA THR A 93 -5.95 -10.05 -7.25
C THR A 93 -5.32 -8.93 -6.41
N THR A 94 -5.86 -8.65 -5.22
CA THR A 94 -5.28 -7.66 -4.29
C THR A 94 -3.86 -8.03 -3.87
N ILE A 95 -3.62 -9.30 -3.52
CA ILE A 95 -2.30 -9.79 -3.15
C ILE A 95 -1.30 -9.60 -4.30
N LYS A 96 -1.70 -9.93 -5.54
CA LYS A 96 -0.86 -9.73 -6.73
C LYS A 96 -0.54 -8.26 -6.97
N LYS A 97 -1.51 -7.34 -6.83
CA LYS A 97 -1.29 -5.89 -7.00
C LYS A 97 -0.26 -5.37 -5.98
N VAL A 98 -0.42 -5.75 -4.71
CA VAL A 98 0.53 -5.41 -3.63
C VAL A 98 1.92 -5.99 -3.91
N GLN A 99 1.99 -7.24 -4.37
CA GLN A 99 3.27 -7.87 -4.71
C GLN A 99 4.01 -7.16 -5.84
N VAL A 100 3.28 -6.76 -6.90
CA VAL A 100 3.86 -6.04 -8.03
C VAL A 100 4.44 -4.70 -7.56
N PHE A 101 3.72 -3.98 -6.69
CA PHE A 101 4.21 -2.75 -6.09
C PHE A 101 5.49 -2.97 -5.28
N ILE A 102 5.51 -3.94 -4.35
CA ILE A 102 6.68 -4.25 -3.53
C ILE A 102 7.89 -4.61 -4.42
N ASN A 103 7.69 -5.44 -5.45
CA ASN A 103 8.74 -5.82 -6.38
C ASN A 103 9.26 -4.63 -7.19
N SER A 104 8.41 -3.67 -7.54
CA SER A 104 8.81 -2.43 -8.21
C SER A 104 9.75 -1.61 -7.31
N CYS A 105 9.40 -1.43 -6.03
CA CYS A 105 10.23 -0.71 -5.07
C CYS A 105 11.56 -1.43 -4.80
N LEU A 106 11.52 -2.76 -4.61
CA LEU A 106 12.73 -3.57 -4.36
C LEU A 106 13.73 -3.52 -5.52
N ARG A 107 13.30 -3.31 -6.76
CA ARG A 107 14.22 -3.14 -7.90
C ARG A 107 14.93 -1.79 -7.89
N LYS A 108 14.28 -0.74 -7.39
CA LYS A 108 14.84 0.61 -7.31
C LYS A 108 15.89 0.76 -6.20
N ILE A 109 15.72 0.07 -5.07
CA ILE A 109 16.60 0.17 -3.89
C ILE A 109 18.09 -0.22 -4.16
N PRO A 110 18.39 -1.37 -4.78
CA PRO A 110 19.76 -1.78 -5.07
C PRO A 110 20.37 -1.05 -6.27
N ASN A 111 19.65 -0.13 -6.91
CA ASN A 111 20.05 0.56 -8.15
C ASN A 111 20.57 -0.43 -9.20
N ILE A 112 19.82 -1.50 -9.46
CA ILE A 112 20.14 -2.45 -10.52
C ILE A 112 19.95 -1.71 -11.85
N ASP A 113 21.02 -1.60 -12.63
CA ASP A 113 21.00 -0.89 -13.90
C ASP A 113 20.03 -1.56 -14.89
N TRP A 114 19.41 -0.75 -15.74
CA TRP A 114 18.33 -1.15 -16.63
C TRP A 114 18.63 -2.31 -17.63
N PRO A 115 19.89 -2.63 -18.04
CA PRO A 115 20.10 -3.84 -18.85
C PRO A 115 20.07 -5.15 -18.03
N ASP A 116 20.19 -5.10 -16.70
CA ASP A 116 20.23 -6.30 -15.86
C ASP A 116 18.82 -6.82 -15.57
N THR A 117 18.38 -7.81 -16.34
CA THR A 117 17.10 -8.50 -16.11
C THR A 117 17.23 -9.49 -14.95
N ILE A 118 16.86 -9.07 -13.74
CA ILE A 118 16.81 -9.92 -12.56
C ILE A 118 15.46 -10.65 -12.42
N SER A 119 15.49 -11.96 -12.20
CA SER A 119 14.30 -12.74 -11.87
C SER A 119 13.74 -12.34 -10.51
N ASN A 120 12.42 -12.51 -10.30
CA ASN A 120 11.79 -12.20 -9.01
C ASN A 120 12.41 -13.03 -7.86
N SER A 121 12.75 -14.29 -8.10
CA SER A 121 13.37 -15.17 -7.08
C SER A 121 14.74 -14.67 -6.64
N LEU A 122 15.59 -14.26 -7.59
CA LEU A 122 16.93 -13.75 -7.29
C LEU A 122 16.87 -12.38 -6.60
N LEU A 123 15.89 -11.54 -6.94
CA LEU A 123 15.64 -10.28 -6.26
C LEU A 123 15.29 -10.50 -4.78
N TRP A 124 14.41 -11.45 -4.49
CA TRP A 124 14.00 -11.79 -3.13
C TRP A 124 15.15 -12.37 -2.31
N ASP A 125 15.98 -13.23 -2.91
CA ASP A 125 17.17 -13.79 -2.28
C ASP A 125 18.17 -12.69 -1.89
N ARG A 126 18.51 -11.79 -2.83
CA ARG A 126 19.40 -10.64 -2.56
C ARG A 126 18.89 -9.68 -1.49
N THR A 127 17.57 -9.57 -1.32
CA THR A 127 16.94 -8.65 -0.36
C THR A 127 16.49 -9.35 0.93
N ASN A 128 16.75 -10.66 1.06
CA ASN A 128 16.27 -11.50 2.15
C ASN A 128 14.75 -11.37 2.38
N GLN A 129 13.98 -11.23 1.28
CA GLN A 129 12.52 -11.07 1.33
C GLN A 129 11.80 -12.35 0.95
N ILE A 130 10.58 -12.51 1.47
CA ILE A 130 9.65 -13.56 1.05
C ILE A 130 8.56 -12.97 0.15
N PRO A 131 7.91 -13.80 -0.70
CA PRO A 131 6.73 -13.38 -1.44
C PRO A 131 5.63 -12.90 -0.50
N GLY A 132 4.94 -11.84 -0.89
CA GLY A 132 3.91 -11.16 -0.10
C GLY A 132 2.70 -12.05 0.18
N GLU A 133 2.37 -13.01 -0.69
CA GLU A 133 1.35 -14.03 -0.39
C GLU A 133 1.73 -14.84 0.85
N GLU A 134 2.96 -15.32 0.91
CA GLU A 134 3.48 -16.09 2.03
C GLU A 134 3.59 -15.24 3.31
N GLU A 135 3.95 -13.96 3.16
CA GLU A 135 3.99 -13.03 4.28
C GLU A 135 2.60 -12.74 4.85
N ILE A 136 1.62 -12.45 3.99
CA ILE A 136 0.22 -12.21 4.39
C ILE A 136 -0.36 -13.46 5.04
N ARG A 137 -0.06 -14.65 4.50
CA ARG A 137 -0.44 -15.93 5.11
C ARG A 137 0.12 -16.01 6.53
N LYS A 138 1.43 -15.85 6.72
CA LYS A 138 2.06 -15.92 8.05
C LYS A 138 1.45 -14.96 9.06
N ARG A 139 1.05 -13.76 8.65
CA ARG A 139 0.47 -12.76 9.55
C ARG A 139 -0.97 -13.05 9.96
N ARG A 140 -1.74 -13.76 9.14
CA ARG A 140 -3.13 -14.17 9.46
C ARG A 140 -3.24 -15.34 10.41
N TRP A 141 -2.23 -16.20 10.47
CA TRP A 141 -2.20 -17.39 11.32
C TRP A 141 -1.45 -17.16 12.65
N LYS A 142 -1.32 -15.90 13.08
CA LYS A 142 -0.83 -15.50 14.40
C LYS A 142 -1.99 -15.09 15.29
#